data_AF-A0A7Z9MIK8-F1
#
_entry.id   AF-A0A7Z9MIK8-F1
#
_cell.length_a   1.000
_cell.length_b   1.000
_cell.length_c   1.000
_cell.angle_alpha   90.00
_cell.angle_beta   90.00
_cell.angle_gamma   90.00
#
_symmetry.space_group_name_H-M   'P 1'
#
loop_
_entity.id
_entity.type
_entity.pdbx_description
1 polymer ?
#
loop_
_entity_poly.entity_id
_entity_poly.type
_entity_poly.pdbx_seq_one_letter_code
_entity_poly.pdbx_strand_id
1 'polypeptide(L)' 'MKTGDLVKPKKGKRIGIITDVFGDLDPDNPWIRVRWTAPYEGSEWCKMSGLELAQTPITD' A
#
# COMPACT_ATOMS: atom_id res chain seq x y z
N MET A 1 -4.87 -2.08 -7.11
CA MET A 1 -3.59 -1.66 -6.53
C MET A 1 -2.50 -2.35 -7.31
N LYS A 2 -1.43 -1.64 -7.67
CA LYS A 2 -0.27 -2.15 -8.40
C LYS A 2 1.01 -1.52 -7.89
N THR A 3 2.15 -2.10 -8.24
CA THR A 3 3.47 -1.51 -7.97
C THR A 3 3.54 -0.06 -8.45
N GLY A 4 4.06 0.82 -7.59
CA GLY A 4 4.13 2.27 -7.81
C GLY A 4 2.94 3.07 -7.27
N ASP A 5 1.80 2.43 -6.95
CA ASP A 5 0.68 3.13 -6.34
C ASP A 5 1.05 3.61 -4.92
N LEU A 6 0.63 4.84 -4.58
CA LEU A 6 0.67 5.34 -3.21
C LEU A 6 -0.50 4.76 -2.42
N VAL A 7 -0.19 4.23 -1.25
CA VAL A 7 -1.17 3.60 -0.35
C VAL A 7 -1.02 4.11 1.07
N LYS A 8 -2.12 4.00 1.80
CA LYS A 8 -2.16 4.17 3.25
C LYS A 8 -2.92 2.99 3.87
N PRO A 9 -2.63 2.63 5.13
CA PRO A 9 -3.45 1.67 5.84
C PRO A 9 -4.82 2.29 6.12
N LYS A 10 -5.87 1.48 6.13
CA LYS A 10 -7.23 1.92 6.52
C LYS A 10 -7.30 2.51 7.94
N LYS A 11 -6.31 2.18 8.78
CA LYS A 11 -6.12 2.72 10.13
C LYS A 11 -4.72 3.28 10.27
N GLY A 12 -4.60 4.53 10.70
CA GLY A 12 -3.33 5.22 10.90
C GLY A 12 -3.07 6.31 9.86
N LYS A 13 -1.88 6.91 9.93
CA LYS A 13 -1.49 8.07 9.09
C LYS A 13 -0.22 7.80 8.27
N ARG A 14 0.12 6.53 8.04
CA ARG A 14 1.31 6.15 7.27
C ARG A 14 1.02 6.27 5.78
N ILE A 15 2.02 6.70 5.01
CA ILE A 15 1.98 6.71 3.55
C ILE A 15 3.15 5.88 3.05
N GLY A 16 2.89 5.04 2.06
CA GLY A 16 3.88 4.18 1.44
C GLY A 16 3.61 3.95 -0.03
N ILE A 17 4.59 3.35 -0.71
CA ILE A 17 4.53 3.00 -2.12
C ILE A 17 4.53 1.48 -2.22
N ILE A 18 3.67 0.93 -3.08
CA ILE A 18 3.68 -0.51 -3.36
C ILE A 18 4.94 -0.85 -4.15
N THR A 19 5.75 -1.77 -3.63
CA THR A 19 6.95 -2.28 -4.30
C THR A 19 6.75 -3.65 -4.93
N ASP A 20 5.81 -4.45 -4.40
CA ASP A 20 5.59 -5.82 -4.85
C ASP A 20 4.16 -6.29 -4.56
N VAL A 21 3.66 -7.23 -5.36
CA VAL A 21 2.33 -7.85 -5.21
C VAL A 21 2.47 -9.36 -5.39
N PHE A 22 2.16 -10.11 -4.34
CA PHE A 22 2.19 -11.56 -4.31
C PHE A 22 0.77 -12.12 -4.13
N GLY A 23 0.20 -12.65 -5.21
CA GLY A 23 -1.19 -13.11 -5.28
C GLY A 23 -1.39 -14.63 -5.39
N ASP A 24 -0.33 -15.43 -5.48
CA ASP A 24 -0.42 -16.86 -5.82
C ASP A 24 -1.22 -17.70 -4.83
N LEU A 25 -1.24 -17.31 -3.55
CA LEU A 25 -1.97 -18.01 -2.49
C LEU A 25 -3.45 -17.62 -2.38
N ASP A 26 -3.78 -16.37 -2.72
CA ASP A 26 -5.12 -15.76 -2.56
C ASP A 26 -5.23 -14.56 -3.52
N PRO A 27 -5.71 -14.80 -4.76
CA PRO A 27 -5.78 -13.76 -5.79
C PRO A 27 -6.74 -12.62 -5.44
N ASP A 28 -7.77 -12.89 -4.63
CA ASP A 28 -8.79 -11.89 -4.26
C ASP A 28 -8.30 -10.97 -3.14
N ASN A 29 -7.35 -11.42 -2.32
CA ASN A 29 -6.73 -10.63 -1.26
C ASN A 29 -5.21 -10.87 -1.18
N PRO A 30 -4.45 -10.37 -2.19
CA PRO A 30 -3.02 -10.61 -2.31
C PRO A 30 -2.24 -9.96 -1.16
N TRP A 31 -1.03 -10.46 -0.94
CA TRP A 31 -0.03 -9.80 -0.11
C TRP A 31 0.65 -8.70 -0.93
N ILE A 32 0.73 -7.51 -0.36
CA ILE A 32 1.31 -6.32 -0.98
C ILE A 32 2.50 -5.89 -0.14
N ARG A 33 3.68 -5.77 -0.76
CA ARG A 33 4.85 -5.20 -0.10
C ARG A 33 4.80 -3.69 -0.24
N VAL A 34 4.79 -3.00 0.90
CA VAL A 34 4.74 -1.53 0.95
C VAL A 34 6.03 -1.01 1.54
N ARG A 35 6.68 -0.07 0.85
CA ARG A 35 7.74 0.77 1.41
C ARG A 35 7.13 2.04 1.98
N TRP A 36 7.09 2.15 3.30
CA TRP A 36 6.61 3.33 4.01
C TRP A 36 7.63 4.46 3.96
N THR A 37 7.14 5.68 3.82
CA THR A 37 7.96 6.89 3.67
C THR A 37 7.66 7.96 4.74
N ALA A 38 6.48 7.92 5.37
CA ALA A 38 6.12 8.83 6.47
C ALA A 38 5.20 8.15 7.49
N PRO A 39 5.30 8.45 8.80
CA PRO A 39 6.29 9.31 9.44
C PRO A 39 7.65 8.63 9.65
N TYR A 40 7.74 7.31 9.41
CA TYR A 40 8.97 6.54 9.52
C TYR A 40 9.14 5.65 8.29
N GLU A 41 10.39 5.46 7.88
CA GLU A 41 10.72 4.53 6.82
C GLU A 41 10.63 3.08 7.29
N GLY A 42 10.21 2.19 6.40
CA GLY A 42 10.15 0.77 6.67
C GLY A 42 9.58 0.00 5.49
N SER A 43 9.71 -1.32 5.51
CA SER A 43 9.09 -2.20 4.52
C SER A 43 8.32 -3.30 5.24
N GLU A 44 7.07 -3.50 4.87
CA GLU A 44 6.25 -4.57 5.43
C GLU A 44 5.35 -5.19 4.36
N TRP A 45 4.97 -6.44 4.60
CA TRP A 45 3.93 -7.12 3.83
C TRP A 45 2.58 -6.86 4.47
N CYS A 46 1.63 -6.34 3.69
CA CYS A 46 0.28 -6.05 4.10
C CYS A 46 -0.71 -6.88 3.29
N LYS A 47 -1.85 -7.27 3.87
CA LYS A 47 -2.99 -7.74 3.06
C LYS A 47 -3.63 -6.57 2.32
N MET A 48 -3.99 -6.76 1.05
CA MET A 48 -4.64 -5.74 0.23
C MET A 48 -5.90 -5.17 0.89
N SER A 49 -6.69 -6.01 1.55
CA SER A 49 -7.90 -5.59 2.27
C SER A 49 -7.66 -4.61 3.43
N GLY A 50 -6.42 -4.50 3.93
CA GLY A 50 -5.99 -3.55 4.97
C GLY A 50 -5.49 -2.20 4.45
N LEU A 51 -5.34 -2.05 3.13
CA LEU A 51 -4.84 -0.85 2.46
C LEU A 51 -5.94 -0.11 1.72
N GLU A 52 -5.68 1.16 1.42
CA GLU A 52 -6.45 1.97 0.49
C GLU A 52 -5.51 2.87 -0.32
N LEU A 53 -5.92 3.27 -1.53
CA LEU A 53 -5.14 4.19 -2.34
C LEU A 53 -5.08 5.55 -1.63
N ALA A 54 -3.89 6.11 -1.51
CA ALA A 54 -3.73 7.50 -1.10
C ALA A 54 -4.14 8.36 -2.29
N GLN A 55 -5.37 8.88 -2.29
CA GLN A 55 -5.81 9.84 -3.30
C GLN A 55 -4.80 10.98 -3.36
N THR A 56 -4.20 11.20 -4.53
CA THR A 56 -3.52 12.45 -4.82
C THR A 56 -4.61 13.50 -4.97
N PRO A 57 -4.58 14.63 -4.23
CA PRO A 57 -5.45 15.73 -4.57
C PRO A 57 -5.02 16.22 -5.95
N ILE A 58 -5.86 15.97 -6.96
CA ILE A 58 -5.80 16.73 -8.21
C ILE A 58 -6.24 18.13 -7.81
N THR A 59 -5.29 19.03 -7.70
CA THR A 59 -5.58 20.45 -7.52
C THR A 59 -5.46 21.04 -8.93
N ASP A 60 -6.60 21.38 -9.53
CA ASP A 60 -6.68 22.27 -10.71
C ASP A 60 -6.08 23.64 -10.39
#